data_AF-A0A914R6F7-F1
#
_entry.id   AF-A0A914R6F7-F1
#
_cell.length_a   1.000
_cell.length_b   1.000
_cell.length_c   1.000
_cell.angle_alpha   90.00
_cell.angle_beta   90.00
_cell.angle_gamma   90.00
#
_symmetry.space_group_name_H-M   'P 1'
#
loop_
_entity.id
_entity.type
_entity.pdbx_description
1 polymer ?
#
loop_
_entity_poly.entity_id
_entity_poly.type
_entity_poly.pdbx_seq_one_letter_code
_entity_poly.pdbx_strand_id
1 'polypeptide(L)' 'MREALPSDVDVVVLGTGLPESIIAAACARSGLSVWSSFHLQSIAEWVDRMNGEIDAASEGNYTDHTLEDGEELVPIGR' A
#
# COMPACT_ATOMS: atom_id res chain seq x y z
N MET A 1 15.59 2.30 17.13
CA MET A 1 14.27 1.88 17.61
C MET A 1 13.38 1.85 16.39
N ARG A 2 12.88 0.69 15.94
CA ARG A 2 11.93 0.65 14.81
C ARG A 2 10.58 1.10 15.39
N GLU A 3 10.11 2.26 14.98
CA GLU A 3 8.74 2.69 15.28
C GLU A 3 7.80 1.72 14.57
N ALA A 4 6.95 1.05 15.35
CA ALA A 4 5.92 0.18 14.81
C ALA A 4 4.88 1.02 14.06
N LEU A 5 4.31 0.44 13.01
CA LEU A 5 3.18 1.06 12.33
C LEU A 5 1.98 1.13 13.29
N PRO A 6 1.17 2.21 13.24
CA PRO A 6 -0.08 2.27 13.98
C PRO A 6 -0.99 1.11 13.55
N SER A 7 -1.69 0.49 14.50
CA SER A 7 -2.70 -0.54 14.22
C SER A 7 -3.96 0.05 13.58
N ASP A 8 -4.25 1.32 13.88
CA ASP A 8 -5.49 1.98 13.51
C ASP A 8 -5.19 3.37 12.94
N VAL A 9 -5.82 3.68 11.81
CA VAL A 9 -5.80 5.00 11.18
C VAL A 9 -7.16 5.28 10.54
N ASP A 10 -7.49 6.55 10.36
CA ASP A 10 -8.74 6.96 9.71
C ASP A 10 -8.70 6.74 8.20
N VAL A 11 -7.53 6.91 7.57
CA VAL A 11 -7.36 6.80 6.11
C VAL A 11 -6.04 6.11 5.76
N VAL A 12 -6.13 5.06 4.93
CA VAL A 12 -4.97 4.44 4.26
C VAL A 12 -4.97 4.84 2.79
N VAL A 13 -3.87 5.40 2.32
CA VAL A 13 -3.68 5.78 0.91
C VAL A 13 -2.64 4.87 0.27
N LEU A 14 -3.07 4.11 -0.74
CA LEU A 14 -2.21 3.22 -1.52
C LEU A 14 -1.76 3.94 -2.81
N GLY A 15 -0.45 4.12 -2.94
CA GLY A 15 0.14 4.88 -4.04
C GLY A 15 0.48 6.32 -3.66
N THR A 16 1.38 6.92 -4.44
CA THR A 16 1.98 8.23 -4.15
C THR A 16 2.00 9.14 -5.37
N GLY A 17 1.05 8.95 -6.29
CA GLY A 17 0.85 9.87 -7.39
C GLY A 17 0.29 11.22 -6.91
N LEU A 18 0.16 12.16 -7.85
CA LEU A 18 -0.40 13.47 -7.57
C LEU A 18 -1.83 13.40 -6.97
N PRO A 19 -2.79 12.65 -7.55
CA PRO A 19 -4.15 12.64 -7.00
C PRO A 19 -4.20 12.02 -5.60
N GLU A 20 -3.48 10.92 -5.37
CA GLU A 20 -3.38 10.27 -4.06
C GLU A 20 -2.80 11.22 -3.01
N SER A 21 -1.74 11.94 -3.39
CA SER A 21 -1.08 12.92 -2.51
C SER A 21 -1.98 14.10 -2.15
N ILE A 22 -2.78 14.60 -3.11
CA ILE A 22 -3.74 15.68 -2.85
C ILE A 22 -4.79 15.22 -1.84
N ILE A 23 -5.34 14.02 -2.02
CA ILE A 23 -6.35 13.48 -1.11
C ILE A 23 -5.75 13.20 0.28
N ALA A 24 -4.57 12.58 0.36
CA ALA A 24 -3.86 12.35 1.61
C ALA A 24 -3.65 13.66 2.40
N ALA A 25 -3.20 14.71 1.71
CA ALA A 25 -2.98 16.02 2.31
C ALA A 25 -4.29 16.68 2.78
N ALA A 26 -5.37 16.55 2.01
CA ALA A 26 -6.68 17.07 2.41
C ALA A 26 -7.23 16.36 3.65
N CYS A 27 -7.12 15.03 3.74
CA CYS A 27 -7.51 14.24 4.91
C CYS A 27 -6.72 14.64 6.15
N ALA A 28 -5.39 14.73 6.04
CA ALA A 28 -4.53 15.17 7.13
C ALA A 28 -4.86 16.61 7.59
N ARG A 29 -5.13 17.52 6.64
CA ARG A 29 -5.54 18.91 6.94
C ARG A 29 -6.87 18.98 7.69
N SER A 30 -7.76 18.03 7.46
CA SER A 30 -9.04 17.89 8.18
C SER A 30 -8.89 17.26 9.57
N GLY A 31 -7.67 16.90 9.98
CA GLY A 31 -7.37 16.31 11.28
C GLY A 31 -7.47 14.78 11.33
N LEU A 32 -7.61 14.11 10.17
CA LEU A 32 -7.61 12.66 10.09
C LEU A 32 -6.18 12.11 10.16
N SER A 33 -6.01 10.98 10.85
CA SER A 33 -4.78 10.20 10.82
C SER A 33 -4.65 9.50 9.46
N VAL A 34 -3.59 9.82 8.72
CA VAL A 34 -3.35 9.28 7.38
C VAL A 34 -2.09 8.43 7.38
N TRP A 35 -2.20 7.22 6.87
CA TRP A 35 -1.04 6.40 6.52
C TRP A 35 -0.93 6.26 5.02
N SER A 36 0.26 6.53 4.48
CA SER A 36 0.55 6.34 3.06
C SER A 36 1.66 5.31 2.93
N SER A 37 1.40 4.27 2.15
CA SER A 37 2.40 3.27 1.82
C SER A 37 3.14 3.68 0.56
N PHE A 38 4.47 3.74 0.66
CA PHE A 38 5.33 3.77 -0.52
C PHE A 38 5.39 2.35 -1.08
N HIS A 39 4.76 2.12 -2.21
CA HIS A 39 5.02 0.89 -2.96
C HIS A 39 6.42 1.01 -3.57
N LEU A 40 7.46 0.61 -2.83
CA LEU A 40 8.85 0.61 -3.30
C LEU A 40 9.03 -0.35 -4.50
N GLN A 41 8.14 -1.34 -4.62
CA GLN A 41 8.03 -2.20 -5.80
C GLN A 41 7.80 -1.40 -7.09
N SER A 42 7.11 -0.26 -7.04
CA SER A 42 6.96 0.62 -8.22
C SER A 42 8.29 1.13 -8.76
N ILE A 43 9.31 1.31 -7.89
CA ILE A 43 10.65 1.73 -8.31
C ILE A 43 11.42 0.54 -8.85
N ALA A 44 11.38 -0.62 -8.18
CA ALA A 44 12.03 -1.84 -8.65
C ALA A 44 11.46 -2.28 -10.01
N GLU A 45 10.13 -2.35 -10.15
CA GLU A 45 9.44 -2.63 -11.41
C GLU A 45 9.67 -1.54 -12.45
N TRP A 46 9.84 -0.27 -12.06
CA TRP A 46 10.22 0.79 -13.00
C TRP A 46 11.67 0.64 -13.49
N VAL A 47 12.60 0.23 -12.62
CA VAL A 47 13.99 -0.09 -12.96
C VAL A 47 14.05 -1.35 -13.84
N ASP A 48 13.32 -2.41 -13.49
CA ASP A 48 13.28 -3.67 -14.23
C ASP A 48 12.59 -3.51 -15.59
N ARG A 49 11.53 -2.70 -15.66
CA ARG A 49 10.90 -2.29 -16.92
C ARG A 49 11.83 -1.49 -17.84
N MET A 50 12.78 -0.74 -17.27
CA MET A 50 13.84 -0.10 -18.07
C MET A 50 14.95 -1.08 -18.49
N ASN A 51 15.16 -2.16 -17.74
CA ASN A 51 16.24 -3.13 -17.97
C ASN A 51 15.82 -4.38 -18.77
N GLY A 52 14.53 -4.63 -18.99
CA GLY A 52 14.05 -5.50 -20.07
C GLY A 52 13.89 -7.00 -19.79
N GLU A 53 13.75 -7.43 -18.53
CA GLU A 53 13.36 -8.82 -18.21
C GLU A 53 12.40 -8.81 -17.01
N ILE A 54 11.14 -9.22 -17.23
CA ILE A 54 10.15 -9.42 -16.16
C ILE A 54 10.10 -10.91 -15.88
N ASP A 55 10.74 -11.33 -14.78
CA ASP A 55 10.48 -12.65 -14.19
C ASP A 55 9.52 -12.49 -13.00
N ALA A 56 8.64 -13.47 -12.86
CA ALA A 56 7.38 -13.46 -12.13
C ALA A 56 7.42 -12.79 -10.74
N ALA A 57 6.46 -11.87 -10.52
CA ALA A 57 6.13 -11.36 -9.20
C ALA A 57 5.80 -12.54 -8.27
N SER A 58 6.55 -12.66 -7.16
CA SER A 58 6.23 -13.58 -6.07
C SER A 58 4.86 -13.20 -5.52
N GLU A 59 3.86 -14.05 -5.73
CA GLU A 59 2.57 -13.97 -5.03
C GLU A 59 2.88 -13.97 -3.53
N GLY A 60 2.61 -12.84 -2.87
CA GLY A 60 2.72 -12.75 -1.42
C GLY A 60 1.81 -13.80 -0.81
N ASN A 61 2.33 -14.59 0.13
CA ASN A 61 1.53 -15.56 0.86
C ASN A 61 0.61 -14.76 1.82
N TYR A 62 -0.50 -14.26 1.30
CA TYR A 62 -1.59 -13.65 2.08
C TYR A 62 -2.26 -14.78 2.85
N THR A 63 -1.64 -15.08 3.97
CA THR A 63 -2.14 -16.08 4.88
C THR A 63 -3.42 -15.57 5.52
N ASP A 64 -4.50 -16.33 5.29
CA ASP A 64 -5.88 -16.27 5.81
C ASP A 64 -6.03 -15.96 7.33
N HIS A 65 -4.94 -15.90 8.09
CA HIS A 65 -4.96 -15.78 9.54
C HIS A 65 -5.29 -14.39 10.10
N THR A 66 -5.53 -13.38 9.27
CA THR A 66 -6.01 -12.06 9.72
C THR A 66 -7.50 -11.85 9.51
N LEU A 67 -8.20 -12.76 8.81
CA LEU A 67 -9.62 -12.63 8.56
C LEU A 67 -10.43 -13.09 9.78
N GLU A 68 -11.37 -12.25 10.20
CA GLU A 68 -12.35 -12.57 11.25
C GLU A 68 -13.64 -13.19 10.65
N ASP A 69 -14.48 -13.76 11.52
CA ASP A 69 -15.74 -14.38 11.10
C ASP A 69 -16.65 -13.37 10.39
N GLY A 70 -16.93 -13.63 9.11
CA GLY A 70 -17.79 -12.79 8.27
C GLY A 70 -17.05 -11.76 7.42
N GLU A 71 -15.71 -11.75 7.44
CA GLU A 71 -14.90 -10.94 6.54
C GLU A 71 -14.55 -11.69 5.24
N GLU A 72 -14.24 -10.94 4.18
CA GLU A 72 -13.83 -11.47 2.88
C GLU A 72 -12.59 -10.72 2.37
N LEU A 73 -11.58 -11.46 1.89
CA LEU A 73 -10.39 -10.88 1.28
C LEU A 73 -10.67 -10.36 -0.13
N VAL A 74 -10.42 -9.07 -0.35
CA VAL A 74 -10.41 -8.46 -1.68
C VAL A 74 -8.96 -8.20 -2.10
N PRO A 75 -8.39 -8.96 -3.05
CA PRO A 75 -7.02 -8.76 -3.50
C PRO A 75 -6.87 -7.42 -4.25
N ILE A 76 -5.78 -6.71 -3.99
CA ILE A 76 -5.45 -5.43 -4.63
C ILE A 76 -4.34 -5.68 -5.67
N GLY A 77 -4.57 -5.28 -6.93
CA GLY A 77 -3.61 -5.44 -8.03
C GLY A 77 -3.82 -6.71 -8.87
N ARG A 78 -3.47 -6.62 -10.16
CA ARG A 78 -3.26 -7.74 -11.09
C ARG A 78 -1.91 -7.55 -11.75
#